data_AF-A0A518DQL6-F1
#
_entry.id   AF-A0A518DQL6-F1
#
_cell.length_a   1.000
_cell.length_b   1.000
_cell.length_c   1.000
_cell.angle_alpha   90.00
_cell.angle_beta   90.00
_cell.angle_gamma   90.00
#
_symmetry.space_group_name_H-M   'P 1'
#
loop_
_entity.id
_entity.type
_entity.pdbx_description
1 polymer ?
#
loop_
_entity_poly.entity_id
_entity_poly.type
_entity_poly.pdbx_seq_one_letter_code
_entity_poly.pdbx_strand_id
1 'polypeptide(L)'
;MQNDPSPFSDNVRLLCRERRMTLKRLAELANVRYDWLRRAVANGLQKKTKLNEEQVKRLAECFNLSADKLFVPMPRIKLGRELESELRQVLDLYTAAAKYKDGYIIRLVKSLLDLYDIPPEDRSTELTDQLRIALNSGTWNVVQKALQSASEKIRVRTCDDCKGTGIDCVCFVCEGWGEEQCWKCGNRGCDKCRNSDRPACENCRGTGRMDCVTCAGFGIITV
;
A
#
# COMPACT_ATOMS: atom_id res chain seq x y z
N MET A 1 -23.75 -14.08 12.78
CA MET A 1 -22.42 -13.71 12.26
C MET A 1 -22.60 -13.26 10.83
N GLN A 2 -22.43 -11.96 10.56
CA GLN A 2 -22.49 -11.42 9.20
C GLN A 2 -21.29 -11.96 8.42
N ASN A 3 -21.54 -12.60 7.27
CA ASN A 3 -20.49 -13.03 6.35
C ASN A 3 -19.89 -11.77 5.73
N ASP A 4 -18.85 -11.23 6.35
CA ASP A 4 -18.07 -10.17 5.75
C ASP A 4 -17.45 -10.72 4.46
N PRO A 5 -17.74 -10.15 3.27
CA PRO A 5 -17.20 -10.67 2.02
C PRO A 5 -15.68 -10.68 2.11
N SER A 6 -15.08 -11.86 1.95
CA SER A 6 -13.62 -11.98 2.10
C SER A 6 -12.91 -11.04 1.09
N PRO A 7 -11.70 -10.53 1.42
CA PRO A 7 -10.94 -9.63 0.56
C PRO A 7 -10.85 -10.05 -0.92
N PHE A 8 -10.93 -11.36 -1.17
CA PHE A 8 -11.09 -11.95 -2.50
C PHE A 8 -12.23 -11.35 -3.34
N SER A 9 -13.44 -11.29 -2.80
CA SER A 9 -14.61 -10.76 -3.53
C SER A 9 -14.36 -9.33 -3.98
N ASP A 10 -13.88 -8.51 -3.05
CA ASP A 10 -13.70 -7.09 -3.24
C ASP A 10 -12.59 -6.79 -4.23
N ASN A 11 -11.47 -7.50 -4.13
CA ASN A 11 -10.35 -7.38 -5.05
C ASN A 11 -10.74 -7.80 -6.48
N VAL A 12 -11.43 -8.94 -6.65
CA VAL A 12 -11.87 -9.39 -7.98
C VAL A 12 -12.82 -8.37 -8.61
N ARG A 13 -13.76 -7.80 -7.84
CA ARG A 13 -14.67 -6.75 -8.34
C ARG A 13 -13.93 -5.48 -8.73
N LEU A 14 -12.95 -5.06 -7.91
CA LEU A 14 -12.13 -3.88 -8.17
C LEU A 14 -11.33 -4.05 -9.47
N LEU A 15 -10.59 -5.16 -9.60
CA LEU A 15 -9.78 -5.45 -10.78
C LEU A 15 -10.61 -5.58 -12.06
N CYS A 16 -11.80 -6.19 -11.98
CA CYS A 16 -12.76 -6.21 -13.09
C CYS A 16 -13.16 -4.79 -13.52
N ARG A 17 -13.43 -3.89 -12.57
CA ARG A 17 -13.80 -2.50 -12.86
C ARG A 17 -12.65 -1.74 -13.52
N GLU A 18 -11.44 -1.86 -12.98
CA GLU A 18 -10.24 -1.20 -13.51
C GLU A 18 -9.95 -1.64 -14.95
N ARG A 19 -10.13 -2.94 -15.26
CA ARG A 19 -9.92 -3.49 -16.61
C ARG A 19 -11.16 -3.42 -17.51
N ARG A 20 -12.24 -2.75 -17.08
CA ARG A 20 -13.53 -2.68 -17.79
C ARG A 20 -14.04 -4.04 -18.27
N MET A 21 -13.89 -5.06 -17.42
CA MET A 21 -14.18 -6.45 -17.74
C MET A 21 -15.36 -6.96 -16.91
N THR A 22 -16.27 -7.71 -17.55
CA THR A 22 -17.37 -8.38 -16.84
C THR A 22 -16.88 -9.68 -16.19
N LEU A 23 -17.54 -10.13 -15.11
CA LEU A 23 -17.22 -11.43 -14.49
C LEU A 23 -17.38 -12.60 -15.46
N LYS A 24 -18.30 -12.51 -16.43
CA LYS A 24 -18.47 -13.53 -17.47
C LYS A 24 -17.24 -13.60 -18.37
N ARG A 25 -16.74 -12.43 -18.81
CA ARG A 25 -15.54 -12.35 -19.63
C ARG A 25 -14.30 -12.81 -18.86
N LEU A 26 -14.18 -12.48 -17.58
CA LEU A 26 -13.10 -12.97 -16.73
C LEU A 26 -13.13 -14.49 -16.60
N ALA A 27 -14.32 -15.08 -16.39
CA ALA A 27 -14.47 -16.54 -16.31
C ALA A 27 -14.03 -17.25 -17.61
N GLU A 28 -14.40 -16.69 -18.76
CA GLU A 28 -13.98 -17.18 -20.08
C GLU A 28 -12.44 -17.11 -20.24
N LEU A 29 -11.83 -15.96 -19.92
CA LEU A 29 -10.38 -15.75 -20.05
C LEU A 29 -9.57 -16.66 -19.12
N ALA A 30 -10.04 -16.83 -17.88
CA ALA A 30 -9.37 -17.68 -16.88
C ALA A 30 -9.68 -19.18 -17.08
N ASN A 31 -10.51 -19.55 -18.07
CA ASN A 31 -11.00 -20.90 -18.27
C ASN A 31 -11.55 -21.52 -16.96
N VAL A 32 -12.44 -20.78 -16.29
CA VAL A 32 -13.13 -21.22 -15.07
C VAL A 32 -14.64 -21.18 -15.27
N ARG A 33 -15.38 -22.04 -14.55
CA ARG A 33 -16.85 -22.04 -14.62
C ARG A 33 -17.41 -20.72 -14.09
N TYR A 34 -18.20 -20.04 -14.92
CA TYR A 34 -18.84 -18.77 -14.54
C TYR A 34 -19.66 -18.87 -13.25
N ASP A 35 -20.43 -19.95 -13.05
CA ASP A 35 -21.23 -20.15 -11.84
C ASP A 35 -20.38 -20.31 -10.57
N TRP A 36 -19.17 -20.82 -10.69
CA TRP A 36 -18.23 -20.89 -9.57
C TRP A 36 -17.71 -19.49 -9.24
N LEU A 37 -17.23 -18.75 -10.24
CA LEU A 37 -16.72 -17.39 -10.04
C LEU A 37 -17.79 -16.46 -9.47
N ARG A 38 -19.02 -16.53 -10.00
CA ARG A 38 -20.16 -15.75 -9.51
C ARG A 38 -20.45 -16.02 -8.04
N ARG A 39 -20.42 -17.29 -7.60
CA ARG A 39 -20.63 -17.66 -6.19
C ARG A 39 -19.46 -17.23 -5.31
N ALA A 40 -18.22 -17.40 -5.77
CA ALA A 40 -17.03 -16.98 -5.06
C ALA A 40 -16.98 -15.47 -4.83
N VAL A 41 -17.39 -14.68 -5.82
CA VAL A 41 -17.48 -13.21 -5.70
C VAL A 41 -18.71 -12.77 -4.92
N ALA A 42 -19.82 -13.52 -4.92
CA ALA A 42 -21.01 -13.16 -4.14
C ALA A 42 -20.82 -13.44 -2.64
N ASN A 43 -20.23 -14.58 -2.30
CA ASN A 43 -20.20 -15.11 -0.93
C ASN A 43 -18.80 -15.07 -0.29
N GLY A 44 -17.79 -14.62 -1.02
CA GLY A 44 -16.39 -14.83 -0.66
C GLY A 44 -15.94 -16.28 -0.89
N LEU A 45 -14.64 -16.50 -0.90
CA LEU A 45 -14.06 -17.84 -1.01
C LEU A 45 -13.94 -18.46 0.39
N GLN A 46 -14.97 -19.19 0.83
CA GLN A 46 -15.09 -19.64 2.24
C GLN A 46 -14.15 -20.81 2.62
N LYS A 47 -13.66 -21.61 1.67
CA LYS A 47 -12.68 -22.68 1.91
C LYS A 47 -11.69 -22.80 0.74
N LYS A 48 -10.39 -22.76 1.03
CA LYS A 48 -9.34 -23.16 0.08
C LYS A 48 -9.37 -24.69 -0.04
N THR A 49 -9.92 -25.20 -1.14
CA THR A 49 -9.75 -26.59 -1.56
C THR A 49 -8.73 -26.63 -2.68
N LYS A 50 -8.05 -27.76 -2.91
CA LYS A 50 -7.08 -27.92 -4.02
C LYS A 50 -7.69 -27.52 -5.38
N LEU A 51 -8.97 -27.82 -5.59
CA LEU A 51 -9.69 -27.43 -6.81
C LEU A 51 -9.84 -25.90 -6.93
N ASN A 52 -10.05 -25.20 -5.81
CA ASN A 52 -10.19 -23.75 -5.78
C ASN A 52 -8.84 -23.04 -5.98
N GLU A 53 -7.71 -23.62 -5.55
CA GLU A 53 -6.39 -23.00 -5.68
C GLU A 53 -5.99 -22.82 -7.15
N GLU A 54 -6.16 -23.86 -7.96
CA GLU A 54 -5.85 -23.81 -9.39
C GLU A 54 -6.75 -22.80 -10.13
N GLN A 55 -8.04 -22.73 -9.77
CA GLN A 55 -8.96 -21.75 -10.34
C GLN A 55 -8.60 -20.31 -9.95
N VAL A 56 -8.18 -20.09 -8.70
CA VAL A 56 -7.73 -18.78 -8.22
C VAL A 56 -6.42 -18.36 -8.90
N LYS A 57 -5.51 -19.30 -9.14
CA LYS A 57 -4.26 -19.04 -9.86
C LYS A 57 -4.53 -18.52 -11.28
N ARG A 58 -5.41 -19.19 -12.04
CA ARG A 58 -5.80 -18.74 -13.39
C ARG A 58 -6.47 -17.36 -13.40
N LEU A 59 -7.29 -17.06 -12.38
CA LEU A 59 -7.85 -15.71 -12.22
C LEU A 59 -6.76 -14.67 -11.99
N ALA A 60 -5.79 -14.97 -11.12
CA ALA A 60 -4.69 -14.06 -10.81
C ALA A 60 -3.80 -13.81 -12.04
N GLU A 61 -3.55 -14.85 -12.86
CA GLU A 61 -2.84 -14.74 -14.13
C GLU A 61 -3.56 -13.79 -15.11
N CYS A 62 -4.89 -13.81 -15.18
CA CYS A 62 -5.66 -12.84 -15.98
C CYS A 62 -5.46 -11.38 -15.54
N PHE A 63 -4.98 -11.16 -14.31
CA PHE A 63 -4.66 -9.85 -13.77
C PHE A 63 -3.16 -9.56 -13.72
N ASN A 64 -2.30 -10.48 -14.17
CA ASN A 64 -0.83 -10.41 -13.99
C ASN A 64 -0.44 -10.26 -12.50
N LEU A 65 -1.13 -10.98 -11.61
CA LEU A 65 -0.89 -10.95 -10.17
C LEU A 65 -0.60 -12.36 -9.64
N SER A 66 0.03 -12.46 -8.47
CA SER A 66 0.10 -13.73 -7.73
C SER A 66 -1.24 -14.03 -7.05
N ALA A 67 -1.54 -15.32 -6.86
CA ALA A 67 -2.80 -15.76 -6.26
C ALA A 67 -3.03 -15.18 -4.86
N ASP A 68 -1.98 -15.01 -4.06
CA ASP A 68 -2.08 -14.48 -2.70
C ASP A 68 -2.52 -13.02 -2.65
N LYS A 69 -2.18 -12.23 -3.67
CA LYS A 69 -2.59 -10.82 -3.76
C LYS A 69 -4.10 -10.66 -3.94
N LEU A 70 -4.82 -11.69 -4.38
CA LEU A 70 -6.28 -11.66 -4.39
C LEU A 70 -6.88 -11.74 -2.98
N PHE A 71 -6.15 -12.24 -1.97
CA PHE A 71 -6.66 -12.38 -0.60
C PHE A 71 -6.17 -11.29 0.35
N VAL A 72 -5.19 -10.48 -0.05
CA VAL A 72 -4.73 -9.32 0.74
C VAL A 72 -5.65 -8.15 0.41
N PRO A 73 -6.24 -7.44 1.40
CA PRO A 73 -7.03 -6.25 1.15
C PRO A 73 -6.24 -5.25 0.29
N MET A 74 -6.71 -4.96 -0.94
CA MET A 74 -6.05 -3.96 -1.76
C MET A 74 -6.35 -2.56 -1.20
N PRO A 75 -5.35 -1.68 -1.11
CA PRO A 75 -5.57 -0.30 -0.67
C PRO A 75 -6.53 0.36 -1.66
N ARG A 76 -7.77 0.60 -1.20
CA ARG A 76 -8.73 1.40 -1.95
C ARG A 76 -8.25 2.83 -1.90
N ILE A 77 -7.50 3.25 -2.90
CA ILE A 77 -7.31 4.68 -3.15
C ILE A 77 -8.68 5.20 -3.58
N LYS A 78 -9.50 5.60 -2.60
CA LYS A 78 -10.69 6.38 -2.86
C LYS A 78 -10.20 7.75 -3.31
N LEU A 79 -9.83 7.90 -4.58
CA LEU A 79 -10.02 9.19 -5.21
C LEU A 79 -11.54 9.42 -5.13
N GLY A 80 -11.95 10.29 -4.21
CA GLY A 80 -13.36 10.63 -4.05
C GLY A 80 -13.92 11.06 -5.41
N ARG A 81 -15.19 10.74 -5.68
CA ARG A 81 -15.86 11.21 -6.92
C ARG A 81 -15.74 12.72 -7.10
N GLU A 82 -15.65 13.46 -6.00
CA GLU A 82 -15.37 14.89 -5.95
C GLU A 82 -14.00 15.21 -6.55
N LEU A 83 -12.94 14.52 -6.10
CA LEU A 83 -11.57 14.72 -6.60
C LEU A 83 -11.43 14.33 -8.09
N GLU A 84 -12.11 13.27 -8.54
CA GLU A 84 -12.13 12.88 -9.96
C GLU A 84 -12.90 13.92 -10.81
N SER A 85 -13.98 14.48 -10.29
CA SER A 85 -14.76 15.55 -10.92
C SER A 85 -13.98 16.86 -10.98
N GLU A 86 -13.27 17.21 -9.91
CA GLU A 86 -12.40 18.39 -9.83
C GLU A 86 -11.24 18.27 -10.81
N LEU A 87 -10.58 17.11 -10.88
CA LEU A 87 -9.53 16.85 -11.87
C LEU A 87 -10.04 16.98 -13.31
N ARG A 88 -11.25 16.46 -13.60
CA ARG A 88 -11.87 16.63 -14.92
C ARG A 88 -12.20 18.08 -15.23
N GLN A 89 -12.78 18.83 -14.28
CA GLN A 89 -13.03 20.25 -14.49
C GLN A 89 -11.74 21.03 -14.73
N VAL A 90 -10.68 20.74 -13.98
CA VAL A 90 -9.36 21.36 -14.18
C VAL A 90 -8.79 21.00 -15.55
N LEU A 91 -8.98 19.78 -16.04
CA LEU A 91 -8.55 19.32 -17.37
C LEU A 91 -9.39 19.92 -18.51
N ASP A 92 -10.69 20.07 -18.34
CA ASP A 92 -11.57 20.70 -19.33
C ASP A 92 -11.25 22.20 -19.44
N LEU A 93 -11.04 22.86 -18.29
CA LEU A 93 -10.52 24.23 -18.22
C LEU A 93 -9.13 24.31 -18.85
N TYR A 94 -8.27 23.31 -18.67
CA TYR A 94 -6.95 23.24 -19.29
C TYR A 94 -7.02 23.06 -20.81
N THR A 95 -7.91 22.20 -21.31
CA THR A 95 -8.11 21.98 -22.76
C THR A 95 -8.65 23.26 -23.41
N ALA A 96 -9.50 24.01 -22.71
CA ALA A 96 -9.94 25.34 -23.13
C ALA A 96 -8.84 26.40 -23.01
N ALA A 97 -7.96 26.30 -21.99
CA ALA A 97 -6.88 27.23 -21.70
C ALA A 97 -5.56 26.93 -22.43
N ALA A 98 -5.43 25.80 -23.14
CA ALA A 98 -4.26 25.45 -23.94
C ALA A 98 -3.96 26.48 -25.06
N LYS A 99 -4.86 27.44 -25.30
CA LYS A 99 -4.60 28.67 -26.05
C LYS A 99 -3.67 29.69 -25.35
N TYR A 100 -3.39 29.53 -24.06
CA TYR A 100 -2.65 30.49 -23.24
C TYR A 100 -1.39 29.85 -22.61
N LYS A 101 -0.23 30.30 -23.14
CA LYS A 101 1.17 30.28 -22.64
C LYS A 101 1.60 29.23 -21.59
N ASP A 102 2.80 28.67 -21.83
CA ASP A 102 3.57 27.68 -21.02
C ASP A 102 3.48 27.80 -19.49
N GLY A 103 3.26 29.00 -18.92
CA GLY A 103 3.18 29.22 -17.48
C GLY A 103 2.04 28.47 -16.76
N TYR A 104 0.93 28.18 -17.45
CA TYR A 104 -0.20 27.44 -16.84
C TYR A 104 0.08 25.94 -16.73
N ILE A 105 0.82 25.39 -17.69
CA ILE A 105 1.22 23.97 -17.72
C ILE A 105 2.13 23.65 -16.54
N ILE A 106 3.08 24.55 -16.25
CA ILE A 106 4.00 24.38 -15.11
C ILE A 106 3.25 24.30 -13.79
N ARG A 107 2.20 25.13 -13.60
CA ARG A 107 1.36 25.07 -12.39
C ARG A 107 0.57 23.78 -12.32
N LEU A 108 -0.02 23.33 -13.43
CA LEU A 108 -0.79 22.10 -13.46
C LEU A 108 0.09 20.86 -13.18
N VAL A 109 1.29 20.80 -13.76
CA VAL A 109 2.25 19.73 -13.48
C VAL A 109 2.61 19.71 -11.99
N LYS A 110 2.86 20.88 -11.37
CA LYS A 110 3.10 20.96 -9.93
C LYS A 110 1.91 20.44 -9.12
N SER A 111 0.70 20.90 -9.41
CA SER A 111 -0.51 20.44 -8.73
C SER A 111 -0.76 18.94 -8.90
N LEU A 112 -0.45 18.36 -10.07
CA LEU A 112 -0.55 16.91 -10.29
C LEU A 112 0.51 16.14 -9.50
N LEU A 113 1.74 16.64 -9.43
CA LEU A 113 2.80 16.02 -8.62
C LEU A 113 2.47 16.11 -7.12
N ASP A 114 1.93 17.24 -6.66
CA ASP A 114 1.47 17.44 -5.29
C ASP A 114 0.31 16.48 -4.96
N LEU A 115 -0.66 16.34 -5.88
CA LEU A 115 -1.81 15.46 -5.69
C LEU A 115 -1.44 13.98 -5.56
N TYR A 116 -0.37 13.56 -6.23
CA TYR A 116 0.14 12.18 -6.17
C TYR A 116 1.19 11.99 -5.07
N ASP A 117 1.31 12.97 -4.16
CA ASP A 117 2.27 12.99 -3.05
C ASP A 117 3.72 12.73 -3.49
N ILE A 118 4.10 13.24 -4.68
CA ILE A 118 5.45 13.07 -5.21
C ILE A 118 6.38 14.10 -4.54
N PRO A 119 7.38 13.67 -3.74
CA PRO A 119 8.28 14.57 -3.03
C PRO A 119 9.10 15.44 -4.00
N PRO A 120 9.42 16.71 -3.67
CA PRO A 120 10.21 17.59 -4.53
C PRO A 120 11.52 16.98 -5.05
N GLU A 121 12.21 16.19 -4.23
CA GLU A 121 13.45 15.49 -4.53
C GLU A 121 13.31 14.40 -5.61
N ASP A 122 12.11 13.84 -5.76
CA ASP A 122 11.79 12.82 -6.76
C ASP A 122 11.13 13.43 -8.03
N ARG A 123 10.87 14.74 -8.05
CA ARG A 123 10.36 15.47 -9.23
C ARG A 123 11.48 15.71 -10.23
N SER A 124 11.94 14.64 -10.88
CA SER A 124 12.96 14.76 -11.91
C SER A 124 12.51 15.70 -13.03
N THR A 125 13.46 16.40 -13.64
CA THR A 125 13.22 17.20 -14.85
C THR A 125 12.60 16.34 -15.94
N GLU A 126 13.01 15.08 -16.06
CA GLU A 126 12.45 14.12 -17.00
C GLU A 126 10.97 13.80 -16.74
N LEU A 127 10.55 13.58 -15.49
CA LEU A 127 9.13 13.36 -15.16
C LEU A 127 8.30 14.61 -15.46
N THR A 128 8.83 15.78 -15.11
CA THR A 128 8.19 17.08 -15.36
C THR A 128 8.00 17.33 -16.86
N ASP A 129 9.01 17.02 -17.67
CA ASP A 129 8.97 17.17 -19.13
C ASP A 129 8.04 16.15 -19.78
N GLN A 130 8.01 14.90 -19.32
CA GLN A 130 7.06 13.90 -19.78
C GLN A 130 5.61 14.32 -19.52
N LEU A 131 5.32 14.84 -18.32
CA LEU A 131 3.99 15.35 -17.98
C LEU A 131 3.63 16.58 -18.83
N ARG A 132 4.58 17.49 -19.06
CA ARG A 132 4.39 18.66 -19.92
C ARG A 132 4.07 18.26 -21.36
N ILE A 133 4.82 17.32 -21.94
CA ILE A 133 4.59 16.81 -23.32
C ILE A 133 3.25 16.08 -23.42
N ALA A 134 2.91 15.27 -22.43
CA ALA A 134 1.66 14.50 -22.41
C ALA A 134 0.43 15.42 -22.27
N LEU A 135 0.52 16.47 -21.45
CA LEU A 135 -0.52 17.49 -21.32
C LEU A 135 -0.68 18.31 -22.61
N ASN A 136 0.42 18.72 -23.23
CA ASN A 136 0.40 19.46 -24.50
C ASN A 136 -0.16 18.66 -25.68
N SER A 137 0.04 17.35 -25.69
CA SER A 137 -0.49 16.45 -26.73
C SER A 137 -1.94 16.02 -26.47
N GLY A 138 -2.55 16.42 -25.35
CA GLY A 138 -3.90 16.00 -24.96
C GLY A 138 -4.01 14.51 -24.63
N THR A 139 -2.89 13.81 -24.39
CA THR A 139 -2.86 12.36 -24.21
C THR A 139 -2.94 11.98 -22.73
N TRP A 140 -4.13 12.10 -22.13
CA TRP A 140 -4.34 11.82 -20.70
C TRP A 140 -3.89 10.41 -20.27
N ASN A 141 -4.07 9.40 -21.12
CA ASN A 141 -3.61 8.04 -20.84
C ASN A 141 -2.09 7.95 -20.64
N VAL A 142 -1.31 8.85 -21.25
CA VAL A 142 0.13 8.94 -21.09
C VAL A 142 0.47 9.64 -19.77
N VAL A 143 -0.23 10.74 -19.45
CA VAL A 143 -0.11 11.45 -18.16
C VAL A 143 -0.39 10.49 -17.00
N GLN A 144 -1.50 9.76 -17.06
CA GLN A 144 -1.92 8.83 -16.01
C GLN A 144 -0.90 7.69 -15.84
N LYS A 145 -0.37 7.12 -16.94
CA LYS A 145 0.66 6.08 -16.88
C LYS A 145 1.98 6.60 -16.30
N ALA A 146 2.39 7.81 -16.65
CA ALA A 146 3.60 8.44 -16.12
C ALA A 146 3.48 8.68 -14.61
N LEU A 147 2.34 9.23 -14.15
CA LEU A 147 2.06 9.44 -12.73
C LEU A 147 1.96 8.12 -11.95
N GLN A 148 1.28 7.11 -12.50
CA GLN A 148 1.19 5.79 -11.88
C GLN A 148 2.57 5.13 -11.77
N SER A 149 3.39 5.17 -12.83
CA SER A 149 4.75 4.63 -12.83
C SER A 149 5.66 5.36 -11.82
N ALA A 150 5.57 6.68 -11.74
CA ALA A 150 6.31 7.48 -10.77
C ALA A 150 5.87 7.17 -9.32
N SER A 151 4.56 7.13 -9.08
CA SER A 151 3.97 6.76 -7.79
C SER A 151 4.33 5.32 -7.39
N GLU A 152 4.37 4.38 -8.33
CA GLU A 152 4.71 2.98 -8.06
C GLU A 152 6.21 2.81 -7.80
N LYS A 153 7.08 3.54 -8.51
CA LYS A 153 8.52 3.59 -8.20
C LYS A 153 8.80 4.18 -6.83
N ILE A 154 8.08 5.23 -6.45
CA ILE A 154 8.14 5.79 -5.09
C ILE A 154 7.62 4.75 -4.11
N ARG A 155 6.48 4.09 -4.39
CA ARG A 155 5.93 3.04 -3.53
C ARG A 155 6.87 1.86 -3.30
N VAL A 156 7.65 1.46 -4.30
CA VAL A 156 8.67 0.42 -4.15
C VAL A 156 9.84 0.90 -3.26
N ARG A 157 10.06 2.21 -3.14
CA ARG A 157 10.99 2.81 -2.16
C ARG A 157 10.37 3.06 -0.79
N THR A 158 9.05 3.03 -0.67
CA THR A 158 8.34 3.20 0.61
C THR A 158 8.00 1.83 1.21
N CYS A 159 8.45 1.55 2.44
CA CYS A 159 7.90 0.41 3.19
C CYS A 159 6.38 0.60 3.37
N ASP A 160 5.59 -0.45 3.14
CA ASP A 160 4.11 -0.43 3.25
C ASP A 160 3.64 0.05 4.64
N ASP A 161 4.46 -0.12 5.67
CA ASP A 161 4.15 0.28 7.05
C ASP A 161 4.47 1.77 7.34
N CYS A 162 5.52 2.35 6.76
CA CYS A 162 5.90 3.76 7.01
C CYS A 162 5.43 4.75 5.93
N LYS A 163 4.86 4.25 4.83
CA LYS A 163 4.38 5.05 3.69
C LYS A 163 5.38 6.06 3.15
N GLY A 164 6.69 5.80 3.30
CA GLY A 164 7.74 6.63 2.70
C GLY A 164 8.10 7.91 3.44
N THR A 165 7.63 8.07 4.68
CA THR A 165 7.90 9.27 5.47
C THR A 165 9.31 9.29 6.08
N GLY A 166 10.05 8.17 6.02
CA GLY A 166 11.31 8.01 6.75
C GLY A 166 11.13 8.01 8.28
N ILE A 167 9.90 7.87 8.77
CA ILE A 167 9.58 7.91 10.20
C ILE A 167 9.58 6.49 10.74
N ASP A 168 10.57 6.22 11.61
CA ASP A 168 10.48 5.42 12.82
C ASP A 168 9.32 4.41 12.86
N CYS A 169 9.56 3.23 12.27
CA CYS A 169 8.62 2.13 12.37
C CYS A 169 8.59 1.65 13.81
N VAL A 170 7.39 1.54 14.39
CA VAL A 170 7.20 0.91 15.71
C VAL A 170 7.87 -0.45 15.68
N CYS A 171 8.85 -0.66 16.56
CA CYS A 171 9.62 -1.89 16.61
C CYS A 171 8.66 -3.05 16.90
N PHE A 172 8.46 -3.96 15.94
CA PHE A 172 7.51 -5.06 16.08
C PHE A 172 7.85 -6.04 17.21
N VAL A 173 9.12 -6.08 17.64
CA VAL A 173 9.59 -6.96 18.71
C VAL A 173 9.18 -6.44 20.08
N CYS A 174 9.29 -5.13 20.31
CA CYS A 174 8.90 -4.50 21.57
C CYS A 174 7.61 -3.68 21.47
N GLU A 175 6.86 -3.79 20.37
CA GLU A 175 5.61 -3.07 20.11
C GLU A 175 5.67 -1.55 20.40
N GLY A 176 6.83 -0.91 20.24
CA GLY A 176 6.98 0.52 20.49
C GLY A 176 7.53 0.92 21.86
N TRP A 177 7.68 -0.03 22.78
CA TRP A 177 8.05 0.27 24.17
C TRP A 177 9.55 0.53 24.36
N GLY A 178 10.39 0.10 23.44
CA GLY A 178 11.85 0.21 23.54
C GLY A 178 12.50 -0.78 24.49
N GLU A 179 11.71 -1.48 25.30
CA GLU A 179 12.20 -2.46 26.27
C GLU A 179 11.58 -3.84 26.02
N GLU A 180 12.35 -4.89 26.29
CA GLU A 180 11.89 -6.27 26.32
C GLU A 180 12.07 -6.90 27.71
N GLN A 181 11.32 -7.98 27.95
CA GLN A 181 11.44 -8.71 29.20
C GLN A 181 12.82 -9.34 29.28
N CYS A 182 13.50 -9.19 30.41
CA CYS A 182 14.78 -9.85 30.62
C CYS A 182 14.57 -11.37 30.62
N TRP A 183 14.97 -12.03 29.54
CA TRP A 183 14.82 -13.48 29.37
C TRP A 183 15.52 -14.28 30.48
N LYS A 184 16.58 -13.73 31.07
CA LYS A 184 17.33 -14.37 32.18
C LYS A 184 16.58 -14.39 33.51
N CYS A 185 15.77 -13.37 33.80
CA CYS A 185 15.02 -13.28 35.06
C CYS A 185 13.49 -13.30 34.88
N GLY A 186 13.01 -13.46 33.65
CA GLY A 186 11.59 -13.61 33.32
C GLY A 186 10.74 -12.43 33.80
N ASN A 187 11.22 -11.20 33.62
CA ASN A 187 10.53 -9.95 34.00
C ASN A 187 10.29 -9.74 35.50
N ARG A 188 10.82 -10.60 36.38
CA ARG A 188 10.62 -10.48 37.83
C ARG A 188 11.50 -9.41 38.49
N GLY A 189 12.44 -8.84 37.73
CA GLY A 189 13.52 -8.05 38.28
C GLY A 189 14.29 -8.83 39.36
N CYS A 190 15.17 -8.14 40.06
CA CYS A 190 15.67 -8.66 41.32
C CYS A 190 15.10 -7.82 42.44
N ASP A 191 13.87 -8.12 42.86
CA ASP A 191 13.23 -7.46 44.02
C ASP A 191 14.10 -7.54 45.27
N LYS A 192 14.90 -8.60 45.39
CA LYS A 192 15.86 -8.77 46.51
C LYS A 192 17.13 -7.92 46.36
N CYS A 193 17.50 -7.46 45.18
CA CYS A 193 18.76 -6.73 44.96
C CYS A 193 18.67 -5.25 45.33
N ARG A 194 17.47 -4.70 45.54
CA ARG A 194 17.31 -3.31 45.94
C ARG A 194 17.79 -3.05 47.38
N ASN A 195 18.00 -4.10 48.19
CA ASN A 195 18.45 -4.06 49.59
C ASN A 195 19.26 -5.32 50.04
N SER A 196 19.82 -6.14 49.13
CA SER A 196 20.68 -7.27 49.53
C SER A 196 22.02 -7.21 48.82
N ASP A 197 23.07 -7.69 49.49
CA ASP A 197 24.45 -7.78 48.99
C ASP A 197 24.63 -8.71 47.77
N ARG A 198 23.53 -9.13 47.12
CA ARG A 198 23.59 -9.93 45.90
C ARG A 198 23.72 -9.02 44.68
N PRO A 199 24.67 -9.29 43.77
CA PRO A 199 24.84 -8.48 42.58
C PRO A 199 23.57 -8.53 41.73
N ALA A 200 23.13 -7.36 41.28
CA ALA A 200 22.02 -7.23 40.36
C ALA A 200 22.26 -8.10 39.11
N CYS A 201 21.20 -8.62 38.50
CA CYS A 201 21.33 -9.35 37.23
C CYS A 201 22.06 -8.46 36.22
N GLU A 202 23.23 -8.89 35.76
CA GLU A 202 24.11 -8.05 34.92
C GLU A 202 23.43 -7.58 33.63
N ASN A 203 22.49 -8.36 33.12
CA ASN A 203 21.80 -8.08 31.87
C ASN A 203 20.70 -7.01 32.01
N CYS A 204 19.95 -6.98 33.11
CA CYS A 204 18.86 -6.01 33.33
C CYS A 204 19.13 -5.04 34.49
N ARG A 205 20.33 -5.11 35.09
CA ARG A 205 20.75 -4.34 36.27
C ARG A 205 19.71 -4.36 37.41
N GLY A 206 18.94 -5.44 37.51
CA GLY A 206 17.93 -5.64 38.55
C GLY A 206 16.53 -5.12 38.24
N THR A 207 16.29 -4.44 37.10
CA THR A 207 14.96 -3.89 36.73
C THR A 207 13.99 -4.94 36.21
N GLY A 208 14.50 -6.06 35.70
CA GLY A 208 13.68 -7.08 35.04
C GLY A 208 13.44 -6.82 33.56
N ARG A 209 13.86 -5.66 33.05
CA ARG A 209 13.70 -5.25 31.66
C ARG A 209 15.05 -4.91 31.03
N MET A 210 15.15 -5.09 29.73
CA MET A 210 16.35 -4.77 28.95
C MET A 210 15.94 -3.95 27.75
N ASP A 211 16.86 -3.12 27.25
CA ASP A 211 16.64 -2.42 26.00
C ASP A 211 16.41 -3.45 24.88
N CYS A 212 15.37 -3.25 24.09
CA CYS A 212 15.06 -4.11 22.97
C CYS A 212 16.20 -4.00 21.95
N VAL A 213 16.88 -5.13 21.70
CA VAL A 213 18.08 -5.19 20.85
C VAL A 213 17.79 -4.73 19.43
N THR A 214 16.58 -5.00 18.92
CA THR A 214 16.18 -4.68 17.56
C THR A 214 16.04 -3.17 17.31
N CYS A 215 15.64 -2.41 18.33
CA CYS A 215 15.51 -0.95 18.25
C CYS A 215 16.47 -0.21 19.16
N ALA A 216 17.47 -0.88 19.72
CA ALA A 216 18.45 -0.34 20.66
C ALA A 216 17.85 0.53 21.79
N GLY A 217 16.69 0.16 22.33
CA GLY A 217 16.05 0.92 23.42
C GLY A 217 15.05 2.00 22.99
N PHE A 218 14.98 2.36 21.70
CA PHE A 218 14.19 3.53 21.26
C PHE A 218 12.70 3.25 21.04
N GLY A 219 12.30 1.99 20.91
CA GLY A 219 10.91 1.59 20.57
C GLY A 219 10.58 1.72 19.09
N ILE A 220 11.51 2.27 18.33
CA ILE A 220 11.35 2.60 16.91
C ILE A 220 12.58 2.13 16.14
N ILE A 221 12.36 1.58 14.96
CA ILE A 221 13.42 1.17 14.03
C ILE A 221 13.40 2.16 12.89
N THR A 222 14.50 2.90 12.75
CA THR A 222 14.76 3.73 11.59
C THR A 222 15.36 2.82 10.51
N VAL A 223 14.69 2.71 9.36
CA VAL A 223 15.10 1.84 8.23
C VAL A 223 15.64 2.69 7.10
#